data_AF-A0A6A7KCZ9-F1
#
_entry.id   AF-A0A6A7KCZ9-F1
#
_cell.length_a   1.000
_cell.length_b   1.000
_cell.length_c   1.000
_cell.angle_alpha   90.00
_cell.angle_beta   90.00
_cell.angle_gamma   90.00
#
_symmetry.space_group_name_H-M   'P 1'
#
loop_
_entity.id
_entity.type
_entity.pdbx_description
1 polymer ?
#
loop_
_entity_poly.entity_id
_entity_poly.type
_entity_poly.pdbx_seq_one_letter_code
_entity_poly.pdbx_strand_id
1 'polypeptide(L)'
;MNKYFWLACILNLVLGALSFFVLALLIMSFIYIADALSWIIDPTLDEGILLLLLILSITISGIYFLILIFTNINLLKKIDMKKSHYIIFTLVILIFGLSTFYYLLYLL
;
A
#
# COMPACT_ATOMS: atom_id res chain seq x y z
N MET A 1 16.08 23.40 6.65
CA MET A 1 15.34 22.12 6.70
C MET A 1 15.88 21.19 5.61
N ASN A 2 16.19 19.94 5.92
CA ASN A 2 16.91 19.03 5.00
C ASN A 2 16.04 18.72 3.77
N LYS A 3 16.54 18.92 2.54
CA LYS A 3 15.80 18.63 1.29
C LYS A 3 15.32 17.17 1.22
N TYR A 4 16.09 16.25 1.79
CA TYR A 4 15.74 14.83 1.86
C TYR A 4 14.55 14.55 2.77
N PHE A 5 14.31 15.38 3.78
CA PHE A 5 13.14 15.26 4.65
C PHE A 5 11.85 15.54 3.87
N TRP A 6 11.80 16.63 3.13
CA TRP A 6 10.65 16.96 2.28
C TRP A 6 10.41 15.90 1.20
N LEU A 7 11.48 15.38 0.61
CA LEU A 7 11.40 14.27 -0.33
C LEU A 7 10.80 13.01 0.32
N ALA A 8 11.20 12.70 1.55
CA ALA A 8 10.64 11.58 2.31
C ALA A 8 9.14 11.78 2.63
N CYS A 9 8.72 13.01 2.97
CA CYS A 9 7.30 13.33 3.13
C CYS A 9 6.52 13.04 1.85
N ILE A 10 6.94 13.62 0.72
CA ILE A 10 6.22 13.52 -0.56
C ILE A 10 6.16 12.06 -1.02
N LEU A 11 7.29 11.35 -0.99
CA LEU A 11 7.35 9.95 -1.41
C LEU A 11 6.47 9.04 -0.54
N ASN A 12 6.52 9.18 0.78
CA ASN A 12 5.68 8.36 1.66
C ASN A 12 4.20 8.75 1.57
N LEU A 13 3.86 9.99 1.23
CA LEU A 13 2.47 10.39 1.00
C LEU A 13 1.93 9.76 -0.28
N VAL A 14 2.70 9.78 -1.37
CA VAL A 14 2.36 9.12 -2.64
C VAL A 14 2.26 7.60 -2.47
N LEU A 15 3.24 6.98 -1.80
CA LEU A 15 3.19 5.55 -1.49
C LEU A 15 1.99 5.22 -0.59
N GLY A 16 1.67 6.09 0.37
CA GLY A 16 0.50 5.98 1.21
C GLY A 16 -0.80 5.96 0.40
N ALA A 17 -0.96 6.88 -0.56
CA ALA A 17 -2.09 6.87 -1.47
C ALA A 17 -2.15 5.59 -2.33
N LEU A 18 -1.01 5.15 -2.89
CA LEU A 18 -0.92 3.93 -3.68
C LEU A 18 -1.26 2.66 -2.88
N SER A 19 -1.01 2.67 -1.57
CA SER A 19 -1.35 1.54 -0.70
C SER A 19 -2.84 1.19 -0.70
N PHE A 20 -3.72 2.15 -1.04
CA PHE A 20 -5.15 1.88 -1.23
C PHE A 20 -5.39 0.82 -2.32
N PHE A 21 -4.74 0.95 -3.48
CA PHE A 21 -4.92 0.00 -4.59
C PHE A 21 -4.34 -1.37 -4.26
N VAL A 22 -3.20 -1.40 -3.57
CA VAL A 22 -2.59 -2.65 -3.09
C VAL A 22 -3.52 -3.35 -2.11
N LEU A 23 -4.09 -2.61 -1.17
CA LEU A 23 -5.03 -3.14 -0.19
C LEU A 23 -6.34 -3.61 -0.83
N ALA A 24 -6.87 -2.86 -1.80
CA ALA A 24 -8.05 -3.26 -2.57
C ALA A 24 -7.82 -4.57 -3.34
N LEU A 25 -6.67 -4.73 -4.01
CA LEU A 25 -6.30 -5.97 -4.70
C LEU A 25 -6.19 -7.16 -3.74
N LEU A 26 -5.61 -6.94 -2.56
CA LEU A 26 -5.51 -7.97 -1.52
C LEU A 26 -6.90 -8.37 -1.01
N ILE A 27 -7.77 -7.41 -0.70
CA ILE A 27 -9.15 -7.67 -0.26
C ILE A 27 -9.91 -8.46 -1.32
N MET A 28 -9.83 -8.05 -2.59
CA MET A 28 -10.46 -8.79 -3.69
C MET A 28 -9.93 -10.22 -3.75
N SER A 29 -8.62 -10.43 -3.58
CA SER A 29 -8.03 -11.78 -3.56
C SER A 29 -8.61 -12.64 -2.44
N PHE A 30 -8.81 -12.07 -1.24
CA PHE A 30 -9.43 -12.79 -0.13
C PHE A 30 -10.89 -13.15 -0.40
N ILE A 31 -11.66 -12.26 -1.04
CA ILE A 31 -13.04 -12.53 -1.43
C ILE A 31 -13.10 -13.74 -2.38
N TYR A 32 -12.27 -13.75 -3.43
CA TYR A 32 -12.21 -14.88 -4.35
C TYR A 32 -11.74 -16.19 -3.69
N ILE A 33 -10.80 -16.13 -2.74
CA ILE A 33 -10.37 -17.33 -1.99
C ILE A 33 -11.51 -17.88 -1.14
N ALA A 34 -12.25 -17.01 -0.46
CA ALA A 34 -13.35 -17.44 0.39
C ALA A 34 -14.51 -18.02 -0.44
N ASP A 35 -14.79 -17.44 -1.61
CA ASP A 35 -15.76 -18.01 -2.56
C ASP A 35 -15.34 -19.42 -3.04
N ALA A 36 -14.05 -19.62 -3.36
CA ALA A 36 -13.50 -20.94 -3.69
C ALA A 36 -13.59 -21.97 -2.54
N LEU A 37 -13.71 -21.51 -1.29
CA LEU A 37 -13.97 -22.35 -0.12
C LEU A 37 -15.47 -22.60 0.13
N SER A 38 -16.33 -22.27 -0.84
CA SER A 38 -17.80 -22.35 -0.77
C SER A 38 -18.40 -21.47 0.33
N TRP A 39 -17.67 -20.45 0.78
CA TRP A 39 -18.25 -19.37 1.57
C TRP A 39 -18.84 -18.39 0.56
N ILE A 40 -20.12 -18.62 0.21
CA ILE A 40 -20.83 -17.79 -0.77
C ILE A 40 -20.86 -16.35 -0.24
N ILE A 41 -19.97 -15.50 -0.76
CA ILE A 41 -19.86 -14.09 -0.38
C ILE A 41 -20.48 -13.21 -1.45
N ASP A 42 -20.29 -13.54 -2.73
CA ASP A 42 -20.87 -12.79 -3.85
C ASP A 42 -21.09 -13.71 -5.07
N PRO A 43 -22.35 -13.94 -5.50
CA PRO A 43 -22.67 -14.80 -6.65
C PRO A 43 -22.29 -14.20 -8.02
N THR A 44 -21.74 -12.98 -8.07
CA THR A 44 -21.33 -12.31 -9.31
C THR A 44 -19.83 -12.47 -9.64
N LEU A 45 -19.07 -13.18 -8.79
CA LEU A 45 -17.65 -13.44 -9.00
C LEU A 45 -17.44 -14.41 -10.18
N ASP A 46 -16.47 -14.07 -11.05
CA ASP A 46 -16.09 -14.93 -12.16
C ASP A 46 -15.10 -16.00 -11.68
N GLU A 47 -15.55 -17.26 -11.65
CA GLU A 47 -14.80 -18.43 -11.14
C GLU A 47 -13.41 -18.60 -11.80
N GLY A 48 -13.20 -18.05 -13.00
CA GLY A 48 -11.94 -18.19 -13.74
C GLY A 48 -10.81 -17.21 -13.35
N ILE A 49 -11.11 -16.15 -12.60
CA ILE A 49 -10.17 -15.02 -12.44
C ILE A 49 -9.31 -15.12 -11.17
N LEU A 50 -9.67 -15.98 -10.20
CA LEU A 50 -8.98 -16.11 -8.91
C LEU A 50 -7.45 -16.22 -9.04
N LEU A 51 -6.96 -17.15 -9.86
CA LEU A 51 -5.52 -17.39 -10.01
C LEU A 51 -4.79 -16.16 -10.56
N LEU A 52 -5.38 -15.51 -11.58
CA LEU A 52 -4.82 -14.30 -12.17
C LEU A 52 -4.75 -13.17 -11.15
N LEU A 53 -5.83 -12.96 -10.40
CA LEU A 53 -5.94 -11.91 -9.40
C LEU A 53 -4.96 -12.13 -8.24
N LEU A 54 -4.78 -13.38 -7.80
CA LEU A 54 -3.82 -13.75 -6.76
C LEU A 54 -2.37 -13.51 -7.21
N ILE A 55 -2.01 -13.90 -8.44
CA ILE A 55 -0.68 -13.63 -9.02
C ILE A 55 -0.42 -12.12 -9.11
N LEU A 56 -1.40 -11.36 -9.61
CA LEU A 56 -1.30 -9.90 -9.70
C LEU A 56 -1.14 -9.26 -8.32
N SER A 57 -1.97 -9.67 -7.35
CA SER A 57 -1.96 -9.16 -5.99
C SER A 57 -0.61 -9.39 -5.29
N ILE A 58 -0.06 -10.60 -5.38
CA ILE A 58 1.27 -10.91 -4.82
C ILE A 58 2.37 -10.11 -5.52
N THR A 59 2.32 -10.05 -6.85
CA THR A 59 3.36 -9.37 -7.65
C THR A 59 3.37 -7.87 -7.38
N ILE A 60 2.20 -7.21 -7.42
CA ILE A 60 2.05 -5.79 -7.18
C ILE A 60 2.42 -5.45 -5.73
N SER A 61 1.95 -6.24 -4.77
CA SER A 61 2.31 -6.05 -3.35
C SER A 61 3.82 -6.20 -3.13
N GLY A 62 4.44 -7.20 -3.74
CA GLY A 62 5.89 -7.43 -3.65
C GLY A 62 6.69 -6.25 -4.19
N ILE A 63 6.36 -5.77 -5.40
CA ILE A 63 7.00 -4.59 -6.00
C ILE A 63 6.80 -3.36 -5.12
N TYR A 64 5.57 -3.13 -4.63
CA TYR A 64 5.25 -2.01 -3.77
C TYR A 64 6.09 -2.00 -2.48
N PHE A 65 6.15 -3.12 -1.77
CA PHE A 65 6.93 -3.22 -0.53
C PHE A 65 8.44 -3.07 -0.77
N LEU A 66 8.97 -3.63 -1.87
CA LEU A 66 10.38 -3.43 -2.22
C LEU A 66 10.69 -1.95 -2.43
N ILE A 67 9.87 -1.24 -3.20
CA ILE A 67 10.04 0.21 -3.44
C ILE A 67 9.97 0.96 -2.10
N LEU A 68 8.97 0.67 -1.27
CA LEU A 68 8.77 1.33 0.02
C LEU A 68 9.96 1.12 0.98
N ILE A 69 10.50 -0.09 1.04
CA ILE A 69 11.65 -0.43 1.90
C ILE A 69 12.92 0.23 1.38
N PHE A 70 13.26 0.05 0.10
CA PHE A 70 14.51 0.58 -0.45
C PHE A 70 14.57 2.10 -0.44
N THR A 71 13.46 2.77 -0.79
CA THR A 71 13.39 4.25 -0.76
C THR A 71 13.58 4.78 0.65
N ASN A 72 12.89 4.21 1.65
CA ASN A 72 13.00 4.66 3.03
C ASN A 72 14.34 4.34 3.69
N ILE A 73 14.97 3.20 3.36
CA ILE A 73 16.34 2.92 3.83
C ILE A 73 17.32 3.95 3.26
N ASN A 74 17.20 4.28 1.97
CA ASN A 74 18.07 5.26 1.33
C ASN A 74 17.87 6.68 1.88
N LEU A 75 16.64 7.04 2.25
CA LEU A 75 16.33 8.34 2.83
C LEU A 75 16.75 8.44 4.29
N LEU A 76 16.56 7.38 5.08
CA LEU A 76 17.02 7.31 6.46
C LEU A 76 18.53 7.58 6.56
N LYS A 77 19.34 7.06 5.63
CA LYS A 77 20.80 7.31 5.61
C LYS A 77 21.16 8.78 5.38
N LYS A 78 20.26 9.57 4.78
CA LYS A 78 20.48 10.98 4.42
C LYS A 78 19.81 11.96 5.39
N ILE A 79 18.92 11.46 6.24
CA ILE A 79 18.20 12.22 7.25
C ILE A 79 18.83 11.85 8.60
N ASP A 80 19.42 12.83 9.27
CA ASP A 80 20.07 12.65 10.58
C ASP A 80 19.04 12.47 11.70
N MET A 81 18.23 11.42 11.59
CA MET A 81 17.11 11.10 12.49
C MET A 81 17.29 9.69 13.02
N LYS A 82 16.97 9.49 14.30
CA LYS A 82 17.00 8.15 14.91
C LYS A 82 16.06 7.21 14.14
N LYS A 83 16.52 5.99 13.88
CA LYS A 83 15.77 4.95 13.13
C LYS A 83 14.34 4.76 13.65
N SER A 84 14.15 4.70 14.97
CA SER A 84 12.82 4.54 15.58
C SER A 84 11.88 5.70 15.24
N HIS A 85 12.38 6.93 15.28
CA HIS A 85 11.58 8.12 14.99
C HIS A 85 11.24 8.18 13.50
N TYR A 86 12.19 7.80 12.63
CA TYR A 86 11.96 7.76 11.19
C TYR A 86 10.91 6.70 10.79
N ILE A 87 10.90 5.55 11.45
CA ILE A 87 9.87 4.51 11.24
C ILE A 87 8.49 5.05 11.63
N ILE A 88 8.36 5.66 12.81
CA ILE A 88 7.09 6.26 13.27
C ILE A 88 6.65 7.35 12.29
N PHE A 89 7.55 8.24 11.90
CA PHE A 89 7.30 9.27 10.89
C PHE A 89 6.79 8.68 9.58
N THR A 90 7.45 7.65 9.06
CA THR A 90 7.08 6.97 7.82
C THR A 90 5.67 6.38 7.92
N LEU A 91 5.36 5.70 9.03
CA LEU A 91 4.03 5.13 9.28
C LEU A 91 2.94 6.22 9.34
N VAL A 92 3.18 7.31 10.06
CA VAL A 92 2.24 8.43 10.16
C VAL A 92 1.96 9.03 8.79
N ILE A 93 3.00 9.28 7.98
CA ILE A 93 2.83 9.85 6.64
C ILE A 93 2.15 8.87 5.69
N LEU A 94 2.44 7.57 5.78
CA LEU A 94 1.75 6.54 4.98
C LEU A 94 0.26 6.49 5.30
N ILE A 95 -0.11 6.45 6.58
CA ILE A 95 -1.51 6.44 7.04
C ILE A 95 -2.20 7.74 6.58
N PHE A 96 -1.53 8.87 6.70
CA PHE A 96 -2.04 10.15 6.22
C PHE A 96 -2.29 10.13 4.70
N GLY A 97 -1.32 9.63 3.92
CA GLY A 97 -1.46 9.46 2.46
C GLY A 97 -2.65 8.57 2.08
N LEU A 98 -2.79 7.41 2.73
CA LEU A 98 -3.93 6.52 2.53
C LEU A 98 -5.27 7.21 2.85
N SER A 99 -5.35 7.86 4.01
CA SER A 99 -6.57 8.49 4.51
C SER A 99 -7.01 9.67 3.64
N THR A 100 -6.06 10.50 3.20
CA THR A 100 -6.34 11.63 2.31
C THR A 100 -6.83 11.16 0.95
N PHE A 101 -6.24 10.10 0.39
CA PHE A 101 -6.67 9.54 -0.87
C PHE A 101 -8.08 8.91 -0.76
N TYR A 102 -8.35 8.18 0.31
CA TYR A 102 -9.69 7.65 0.59
C TYR A 102 -10.74 8.76 0.70
N TYR A 103 -10.43 9.84 1.44
CA TYR A 103 -11.33 10.98 1.55
C TYR A 103 -11.57 11.67 0.20
N LEU A 104 -10.53 11.79 -0.64
CA LEU A 104 -10.68 12.34 -1.99
C LEU A 104 -11.63 11.48 -2.84
N LEU A 105 -11.50 10.16 -2.77
CA LEU A 105 -12.40 9.24 -3.47
C LEU A 105 -13.84 9.34 -2.97
N TYR A 106 -14.05 9.58 -1.68
CA TYR A 106 -15.38 9.76 -1.11
C TYR A 106 -16.10 11.03 -1.61
N LEU A 107 -15.35 12.06 -1.99
CA LEU A 107 -15.89 13.32 -2.50
C LEU A 107 -16.19 13.33 -4.00
N LEU A 108 -15.65 12.36 -4.76
CA LEU A 108 -15.84 12.20 -6.20
C LEU A 108 -17.12 11.42 -6.52
#